data_AF-A0A6L4Z836-F1
#
_entry.id   AF-A0A6L4Z836-F1
#
_cell.length_a   1.000
_cell.length_b   1.000
_cell.length_c   1.000
_cell.angle_alpha   90.00
_cell.angle_beta   90.00
_cell.angle_gamma   90.00
#
_symmetry.space_group_name_H-M   'P 1'
#
loop_
_entity.id
_entity.type
_entity.pdbx_description
1 polymer ?
#
loop_
_entity_poly.entity_id
_entity_poly.type
_entity_poly.pdbx_seq_one_letter_code
_entity_poly.pdbx_strand_id
1 'polypeptide(L)'
;MKKGIVLVFGLLIFLACVGQNEIDYQNKRIMNGLKKCGISGFSQLEEINQNLKDHPEIQGKFFSVLNNALVSEVKYVYVGRVNSCRTGGCSGSGKAPIAIESEYFDYYIFFDSVKSVKLIEVFNYQAKHGYEITAKGWLKQFIGFTGKDSLEVNKNIDGISGATISVYAITSDVQEKTRLLKGVH
;
A
#
# COMPACT_ATOMS: atom_id res chain seq x y z
N MET A 1 -56.84 26.00 -15.92
CA MET A 1 -56.63 24.54 -15.88
C MET A 1 -55.16 24.26 -16.21
N LYS A 2 -54.49 23.51 -15.34
CA LYS A 2 -53.02 23.40 -15.22
C LYS A 2 -52.41 22.68 -16.45
N LYS A 3 -51.45 23.29 -17.15
CA LYS A 3 -50.58 22.62 -18.12
C LYS A 3 -49.36 22.09 -17.37
N GLY A 4 -49.26 20.78 -17.25
CA GLY A 4 -48.16 20.10 -16.56
C GLY A 4 -46.88 20.20 -17.38
N ILE A 5 -45.82 20.69 -16.74
CA ILE A 5 -44.43 20.50 -17.17
C ILE A 5 -43.91 19.34 -16.35
N VAL A 6 -43.76 18.17 -16.96
CA VAL A 6 -43.02 17.05 -16.36
C VAL A 6 -41.58 17.20 -16.84
N LEU A 7 -40.73 17.69 -15.95
CA LEU A 7 -39.31 17.90 -16.19
C LEU A 7 -38.58 16.65 -15.68
N VAL A 8 -38.42 15.64 -16.54
CA VAL A 8 -37.63 14.44 -16.24
C VAL A 8 -36.16 14.77 -16.46
N PHE A 9 -35.49 15.26 -15.41
CA PHE A 9 -34.02 15.22 -15.34
C PHE A 9 -33.62 13.77 -15.00
N GLY A 10 -33.66 12.91 -16.01
CA GLY A 10 -33.00 11.60 -15.95
C GLY A 10 -31.50 11.82 -16.09
N LEU A 11 -30.84 12.14 -14.97
CA LEU A 11 -29.39 12.24 -14.89
C LEU A 11 -28.81 10.86 -15.21
N LEU A 12 -28.19 10.74 -16.38
CA LEU A 12 -27.37 9.62 -16.80
C LEU A 12 -26.35 9.31 -15.70
N ILE A 13 -26.58 8.25 -14.94
CA ILE A 13 -25.55 7.62 -14.12
C ILE A 13 -24.62 6.89 -15.09
N PHE A 14 -23.61 7.60 -15.59
CA PHE A 14 -22.42 6.96 -16.12
C PHE A 14 -21.76 6.22 -14.95
N LEU A 15 -22.01 4.92 -14.84
CA LEU A 15 -21.08 4.03 -14.15
C LEU A 15 -19.80 4.01 -14.98
N ALA A 16 -18.91 4.96 -14.69
CA ALA A 16 -17.52 4.80 -15.06
C ALA A 16 -16.96 3.69 -14.16
N CYS A 17 -16.96 2.45 -14.67
CA CYS A 17 -16.03 1.43 -14.21
C CYS A 17 -14.62 1.91 -14.61
N VAL A 18 -14.08 2.87 -13.88
CA VAL A 18 -12.67 3.22 -13.96
C VAL A 18 -11.94 2.03 -13.35
N GLY A 19 -11.26 1.25 -14.20
CA GLY A 19 -10.36 0.19 -13.73
C GLY A 19 -9.41 0.78 -12.70
N GLN A 20 -9.33 0.16 -11.52
CA GLN A 20 -8.48 0.61 -10.41
C GLN A 20 -7.00 0.35 -10.74
N ASN A 21 -6.44 1.11 -11.68
CA ASN A 21 -5.03 1.02 -12.04
C ASN A 21 -4.15 1.79 -11.05
N GLU A 22 -4.71 2.77 -10.33
CA GLU A 22 -4.00 3.58 -9.34
C GLU A 22 -4.22 3.07 -7.91
N ILE A 23 -3.27 3.38 -7.03
CA ILE A 23 -3.39 3.10 -5.59
C ILE A 23 -4.45 4.02 -4.98
N ASP A 24 -5.44 3.44 -4.30
CA ASP A 24 -6.49 4.18 -3.61
C ASP A 24 -5.98 4.75 -2.26
N TYR A 25 -5.34 5.92 -2.30
CA TYR A 25 -4.92 6.62 -1.08
C TYR A 25 -6.09 7.08 -0.20
N GLN A 26 -7.32 7.12 -0.72
CA GLN A 26 -8.52 7.49 0.06
C GLN A 26 -9.18 6.29 0.72
N ASN A 27 -8.56 5.11 0.65
CA ASN A 27 -9.12 3.89 1.18
C ASN A 27 -9.44 4.02 2.68
N LYS A 28 -10.66 3.60 3.05
CA LYS A 28 -11.16 3.68 4.44
C LYS A 28 -10.26 2.94 5.44
N ARG A 29 -9.56 1.87 5.02
CA ARG A 29 -8.64 1.13 5.91
C ARG A 29 -7.42 1.96 6.28
N ILE A 30 -6.84 2.70 5.33
CA ILE A 30 -5.73 3.64 5.59
C ILE A 30 -6.21 4.72 6.56
N MET A 31 -7.35 5.34 6.28
CA MET A 31 -7.93 6.39 7.12
C MET A 31 -8.24 5.91 8.55
N ASN A 32 -8.75 4.68 8.70
CA ASN A 32 -9.00 4.09 10.00
C ASN A 32 -7.69 3.78 10.76
N GLY A 33 -6.63 3.37 10.05
CA GLY A 33 -5.30 3.23 10.60
C GLY A 33 -4.78 4.56 11.14
N LEU A 34 -4.82 5.61 10.33
CA LEU A 34 -4.38 6.97 10.71
C LEU A 34 -5.12 7.46 11.95
N LYS A 35 -6.45 7.34 11.97
CA LYS A 35 -7.29 7.76 13.11
C LYS A 35 -6.94 7.03 14.40
N LYS A 36 -6.68 5.73 14.34
CA LYS A 36 -6.22 4.94 15.50
C LYS A 36 -4.88 5.42 16.06
N CYS A 37 -4.06 6.06 15.23
CA CYS A 37 -2.79 6.64 15.63
C CYS A 37 -2.91 8.13 15.99
N GLY A 38 -4.12 8.68 16.10
CA GLY A 38 -4.33 10.10 16.40
C GLY A 38 -4.11 11.06 15.22
N ILE A 39 -4.07 10.54 13.98
CA ILE A 39 -3.92 11.32 12.75
C ILE A 39 -5.29 11.39 12.06
N SER A 40 -5.82 12.60 11.83
CA SER A 40 -7.19 12.78 11.31
C SER A 40 -7.34 12.36 9.84
N GLY A 41 -6.25 12.40 9.07
CA GLY A 41 -6.20 11.96 7.67
C GLY A 41 -4.96 12.47 6.94
N PHE A 42 -4.98 12.36 5.61
CA PHE A 42 -3.91 12.83 4.73
C PHE A 42 -3.66 14.34 4.77
N SER A 43 -4.60 15.15 5.28
CA SER A 43 -4.38 16.59 5.50
C SER A 43 -3.30 16.90 6.55
N GLN A 44 -2.93 15.92 7.37
CA GLN A 44 -1.83 16.01 8.33
C GLN A 44 -0.55 15.30 7.85
N LEU A 45 -0.49 14.95 6.57
CA LEU A 45 0.63 14.27 5.95
C LEU A 45 1.26 15.14 4.87
N GLU A 46 2.58 15.15 4.79
CA GLU A 46 3.34 15.78 3.71
C GLU A 46 4.11 14.71 2.93
N GLU A 47 3.98 14.70 1.60
CA GLU A 47 4.66 13.72 0.75
C GLU A 47 6.17 13.98 0.70
N ILE A 48 6.95 12.93 0.97
CA ILE A 48 8.41 12.96 0.94
C ILE A 48 8.85 12.73 -0.51
N ASN A 49 9.25 13.80 -1.19
CA ASN A 49 9.64 13.77 -2.62
C ASN A 49 11.16 13.71 -2.86
N GLN A 50 11.99 13.82 -1.81
CA GLN A 50 13.45 13.85 -1.93
C GLN A 50 14.03 12.43 -1.87
N ASN A 51 15.07 12.16 -2.68
CA ASN A 51 15.86 10.91 -2.70
C ASN A 51 15.16 9.60 -3.12
N LEU A 52 13.93 9.65 -3.62
CA LEU A 52 13.21 8.46 -4.13
C LEU A 52 13.15 8.39 -5.67
N LYS A 53 13.67 9.41 -6.37
CA LYS A 53 13.65 9.51 -7.84
C LYS A 53 14.59 8.51 -8.53
N ASP A 54 15.56 7.97 -7.82
CA ASP A 54 16.53 6.99 -8.35
C ASP A 54 15.99 5.55 -8.31
N HIS A 55 14.76 5.37 -7.81
CA HIS A 55 14.04 4.09 -7.73
C HIS A 55 12.70 4.17 -8.47
N PRO A 56 12.70 4.27 -9.82
CA PRO A 56 11.50 4.39 -10.64
C PRO A 56 10.53 3.19 -10.48
N GLU A 57 11.00 2.09 -9.90
CA GLU A 57 10.23 0.91 -9.56
C GLU A 57 9.31 1.07 -8.32
N ILE A 58 9.47 2.11 -7.51
CA ILE A 58 8.63 2.31 -6.32
C ILE A 58 7.22 2.71 -6.76
N GLN A 59 6.30 1.74 -6.68
CA GLN A 59 4.88 2.00 -6.85
C GLN A 59 4.26 2.43 -5.51
N GLY A 60 4.45 3.68 -5.12
CA GLY A 60 3.91 4.20 -3.86
C GLY A 60 4.52 5.52 -3.43
N LYS A 61 4.11 5.99 -2.26
CA LYS A 61 4.52 7.28 -1.69
C LYS A 61 4.87 7.14 -0.22
N PHE A 62 5.89 7.89 0.19
CA PHE A 62 6.21 8.12 1.59
C PHE A 62 5.65 9.47 2.03
N PHE A 63 5.23 9.54 3.29
CA PHE A 63 4.71 10.75 3.89
C PHE A 63 5.33 10.94 5.28
N SER A 64 5.58 12.19 5.66
CA SER A 64 5.85 12.60 7.04
C SER A 64 4.56 13.09 7.70
N VAL A 65 4.42 12.85 9.00
CA VAL A 65 3.32 13.39 9.79
C VAL A 65 3.68 14.80 10.24
N LEU A 66 2.80 15.77 9.97
CA LEU A 66 3.01 17.16 10.37
C LEU A 66 3.05 17.32 11.89
N ASN A 67 3.90 18.23 12.37
CA ASN A 67 4.18 18.45 13.80
C ASN A 67 2.96 18.84 14.65
N ASN A 68 1.83 19.20 14.05
CA ASN A 68 0.59 19.48 14.77
C ASN A 68 -0.10 18.22 15.32
N ALA A 69 0.35 17.01 14.93
CA ALA A 69 -0.07 15.74 15.52
C ALA A 69 0.83 15.35 16.72
N LEU A 70 0.89 16.23 17.73
CA LEU A 70 1.84 16.19 18.86
C LEU A 70 1.83 14.88 19.70
N VAL A 71 0.80 14.03 19.56
CA VAL A 71 0.62 12.82 20.38
C VAL A 71 0.84 11.52 19.60
N SER A 72 1.00 11.58 18.27
CA SER A 72 1.15 10.35 17.49
C SER A 72 2.54 9.73 17.65
N GLU A 73 2.57 8.45 18.02
CA GLU A 73 3.77 7.60 17.94
C GLU A 73 4.22 7.38 16.49
N VAL A 74 3.33 7.58 15.51
CA VAL A 74 3.62 7.47 14.08
C VAL A 74 4.15 8.80 13.56
N LYS A 75 5.30 8.76 12.88
CA LYS A 75 5.94 9.93 12.25
C LYS A 75 6.08 9.81 10.74
N TYR A 76 6.07 8.59 10.21
CA TYR A 76 6.14 8.36 8.77
C TYR A 76 5.13 7.32 8.32
N VAL A 77 4.66 7.46 7.09
CA VAL A 77 3.70 6.55 6.46
C VAL A 77 4.22 6.19 5.07
N TYR A 78 4.18 4.91 4.73
CA TYR A 78 4.31 4.45 3.36
C TYR A 78 2.96 3.89 2.91
N VAL A 79 2.54 4.21 1.68
CA VAL A 79 1.41 3.55 1.01
C VAL A 79 1.86 3.17 -0.39
N GLY A 80 1.69 1.91 -0.77
CA GLY A 80 2.23 1.40 -2.01
C GLY A 80 1.61 0.11 -2.51
N ARG A 81 2.13 -0.35 -3.65
CA ARG A 81 1.75 -1.56 -4.37
C ARG A 81 2.95 -2.46 -4.56
N VAL A 82 2.71 -3.75 -4.41
CA VAL A 82 3.64 -4.81 -4.83
C VAL A 82 2.97 -5.63 -5.92
N ASN A 83 3.66 -5.81 -7.05
CA ASN A 83 3.22 -6.70 -8.11
C ASN A 83 3.72 -8.12 -7.82
N SER A 84 2.80 -9.07 -7.63
CA SER A 84 3.11 -10.49 -7.48
C SER A 84 3.03 -11.17 -8.85
N CYS A 85 4.05 -11.01 -9.68
CA CYS A 85 4.09 -11.72 -10.96
C CYS A 85 4.23 -13.24 -10.74
N ARG A 86 3.45 -14.04 -11.48
CA ARG A 86 3.54 -15.50 -11.45
C ARG A 86 4.93 -15.96 -11.93
N THR A 87 5.46 -17.02 -11.33
CA THR A 87 6.60 -17.77 -11.86
C THR A 87 6.24 -18.33 -13.24
N GLY A 88 6.61 -17.60 -14.29
CA GLY A 88 6.23 -17.89 -15.69
C GLY A 88 6.73 -16.90 -16.74
N GLY A 89 7.40 -15.81 -16.33
CA GLY A 89 8.16 -14.93 -17.23
C GLY A 89 7.50 -13.59 -17.51
N CYS A 90 8.05 -12.53 -16.91
CA CYS A 90 8.00 -11.20 -17.52
C CYS A 90 9.12 -11.14 -18.56
N SER A 91 8.96 -11.85 -19.66
CA SER A 91 9.81 -11.74 -20.85
C SER A 91 8.92 -11.87 -22.07
N GLY A 92 8.38 -10.74 -22.50
CA GLY A 92 7.60 -10.61 -23.71
C GLY A 92 8.02 -9.33 -24.42
N SER A 93 9.14 -9.38 -25.13
CA SER A 93 9.38 -8.43 -26.22
C SER A 93 8.29 -8.65 -27.27
N GLY A 94 7.36 -7.71 -27.43
CA GLY A 94 6.48 -7.66 -28.59
C GLY A 94 5.03 -7.25 -28.29
N LYS A 95 4.71 -6.02 -28.70
CA LYS A 95 3.36 -5.45 -28.94
C LYS A 95 2.50 -5.14 -27.70
N ALA A 96 2.36 -3.86 -27.38
CA ALA A 96 1.44 -3.31 -26.38
C ALA A 96 -0.04 -3.30 -26.86
N PRO A 97 -1.04 -3.10 -25.97
CA PRO A 97 -1.16 -3.53 -24.58
C PRO A 97 -2.53 -4.25 -24.40
N ILE A 98 -2.52 -5.57 -24.28
CA ILE A 98 -3.57 -6.18 -23.44
C ILE A 98 -3.02 -5.96 -22.03
N ALA A 99 -3.71 -5.16 -21.22
CA ALA A 99 -3.42 -5.09 -19.79
C ALA A 99 -3.60 -6.51 -19.25
N ILE A 100 -2.52 -7.29 -19.24
CA ILE A 100 -2.44 -8.47 -18.39
C ILE A 100 -2.61 -7.84 -17.02
N GLU A 101 -3.77 -8.08 -16.38
CA GLU A 101 -4.00 -7.71 -15.00
C GLU A 101 -2.85 -8.31 -14.20
N SER A 102 -1.84 -7.50 -13.92
CA SER A 102 -0.72 -7.90 -13.09
C SER A 102 -1.34 -8.19 -11.73
N GLU A 103 -1.12 -9.40 -11.20
CA GLU A 103 -1.55 -9.70 -9.84
C GLU A 103 -0.77 -8.78 -8.89
N TYR A 104 -1.47 -8.11 -7.98
CA TYR A 104 -0.86 -7.14 -7.07
C TYR A 104 -1.56 -7.08 -5.73
N PHE A 105 -0.92 -6.41 -4.77
CA PHE A 105 -1.59 -5.98 -3.54
C PHE A 105 -1.13 -4.58 -3.14
N ASP A 106 -2.07 -3.81 -2.59
CA ASP A 106 -1.80 -2.49 -2.03
C ASP A 106 -1.80 -2.57 -0.51
N TYR A 107 -0.81 -1.92 0.08
CA TYR A 107 -0.57 -1.99 1.51
C TYR A 107 -0.02 -0.66 2.04
N TYR A 108 -0.03 -0.52 3.35
CA TYR A 108 0.61 0.60 4.02
C TYR A 108 1.47 0.14 5.19
N ILE A 109 2.48 0.95 5.52
CA ILE A 109 3.32 0.81 6.70
C ILE A 109 3.31 2.13 7.46
N PHE A 110 3.11 2.09 8.76
CA PHE A 110 3.34 3.23 9.64
C PHE A 110 4.62 3.02 10.44
N PHE A 111 5.41 4.07 10.53
CA PHE A 111 6.69 4.06 11.24
C PHE A 111 6.72 5.11 12.34
N ASP A 112 7.48 4.83 13.39
CA ASP A 112 7.76 5.80 14.44
C ASP A 112 8.92 6.76 14.08
N SER A 113 9.28 7.62 15.04
CA SER A 113 10.38 8.58 14.90
C SER A 113 11.75 7.96 14.64
N VAL A 114 11.96 6.69 15.01
CA VAL A 114 13.22 5.95 14.75
C VAL A 114 13.09 5.05 13.51
N LYS A 115 12.03 5.23 12.71
CA LYS A 115 11.74 4.49 11.48
C LYS A 115 11.55 2.99 11.72
N SER A 116 11.04 2.63 12.91
CA SER A 116 10.61 1.29 13.26
C SER A 116 9.17 1.06 12.79
N VAL A 117 8.88 -0.12 12.25
CA VAL A 117 7.51 -0.49 11.84
C VAL A 117 6.58 -0.57 13.05
N LYS A 118 5.52 0.22 13.06
CA LYS A 118 4.48 0.25 14.11
C LYS A 118 3.20 -0.44 13.69
N LEU A 119 2.85 -0.37 12.41
CA LEU A 119 1.66 -0.98 11.85
C LEU A 119 1.90 -1.30 10.38
N ILE A 120 1.34 -2.41 9.93
CA ILE A 120 1.28 -2.78 8.52
C ILE A 120 -0.07 -3.44 8.24
N GLU A 121 -0.68 -3.10 7.11
CA GLU A 121 -1.92 -3.72 6.66
C GLU A 121 -1.97 -3.76 5.12
N VAL A 122 -2.40 -4.90 4.58
CA VAL A 122 -2.76 -5.03 3.17
C VAL A 122 -4.24 -4.69 3.02
N PHE A 123 -4.56 -3.63 2.27
CA PHE A 123 -5.92 -3.09 2.17
C PHE A 123 -6.61 -3.40 0.85
N ASN A 124 -5.85 -3.78 -0.18
CA ASN A 124 -6.34 -4.24 -1.47
C ASN A 124 -5.50 -5.45 -1.91
N TYR A 125 -6.13 -6.54 -2.34
CA TYR A 125 -5.43 -7.75 -2.77
C TYR A 125 -6.08 -8.26 -4.06
N GLN A 126 -5.37 -8.11 -5.18
CA GLN A 126 -5.82 -8.41 -6.54
C GLN A 126 -4.95 -9.52 -7.13
N ALA A 127 -4.97 -10.70 -6.51
CA ALA A 127 -4.29 -11.90 -6.99
C ALA A 127 -5.14 -13.14 -6.70
N LYS A 128 -4.96 -14.21 -7.48
CA LYS A 128 -5.74 -15.45 -7.32
C LYS A 128 -5.38 -16.27 -6.09
N HIS A 129 -4.12 -16.18 -5.65
CA HIS A 129 -3.58 -16.95 -4.54
C HIS A 129 -2.79 -16.05 -3.59
N GLY A 130 -2.67 -16.46 -2.33
CA GLY A 130 -1.84 -15.78 -1.34
C GLY A 130 -2.53 -14.71 -0.51
N TYR A 131 -3.86 -14.63 -0.55
CA TYR A 131 -4.66 -13.69 0.25
C TYR A 131 -4.38 -13.80 1.76
N GLU A 132 -3.84 -14.92 2.22
CA GLU A 132 -3.44 -15.19 3.59
C GLU A 132 -2.46 -14.14 4.14
N ILE A 133 -1.66 -13.47 3.30
CA ILE A 133 -0.77 -12.37 3.76
C ILE A 133 -1.55 -11.16 4.30
N THR A 134 -2.85 -11.05 4.03
CA THR A 134 -3.72 -9.99 4.58
C THR A 134 -4.07 -10.21 6.05
N ALA A 135 -3.75 -11.38 6.60
CA ALA A 135 -4.04 -11.72 7.99
C ALA A 135 -3.24 -10.82 8.95
N LYS A 136 -3.96 -10.02 9.74
CA LYS A 136 -3.35 -9.10 10.74
C LYS A 136 -2.42 -9.81 11.71
N GLY A 137 -2.73 -11.05 12.08
CA GLY A 137 -1.88 -11.86 12.95
C GLY A 137 -0.52 -12.15 12.33
N TRP A 138 -0.49 -12.52 11.05
CA TRP A 138 0.74 -12.81 10.32
C TRP A 138 1.56 -11.54 10.06
N LEU A 139 0.89 -10.44 9.67
CA LEU A 139 1.55 -9.14 9.42
C LEU A 139 2.22 -8.54 10.67
N LYS A 140 1.83 -8.95 11.89
CA LYS A 140 2.48 -8.47 13.13
C LYS A 140 3.96 -8.84 13.23
N GLN A 141 4.43 -9.83 12.49
CA GLN A 141 5.84 -10.24 12.48
C GLN A 141 6.77 -9.12 11.99
N PHE A 142 6.27 -8.15 11.23
CA PHE A 142 7.05 -7.00 10.79
C PHE A 142 7.15 -5.88 11.84
N ILE A 143 6.34 -5.90 12.90
CA ILE A 143 6.33 -4.84 13.92
C ILE A 143 7.66 -4.82 14.67
N GLY A 144 8.21 -3.62 14.87
CA GLY A 144 9.52 -3.43 15.50
C GLY A 144 10.69 -3.56 14.53
N PHE A 145 10.45 -3.95 13.27
CA PHE A 145 11.49 -4.02 12.28
C PHE A 145 12.05 -2.61 12.01
N THR A 146 13.36 -2.49 12.17
CA THR A 146 14.07 -1.22 11.93
C THR A 146 14.94 -1.27 10.69
N GLY A 147 15.05 -2.39 9.96
CA GLY A 147 16.05 -2.53 8.88
C GLY A 147 17.49 -2.52 9.38
N LYS A 148 17.76 -3.00 10.60
CA LYS A 148 19.11 -3.32 11.10
C LYS A 148 19.47 -4.77 10.77
N ASP A 149 18.54 -5.68 11.05
CA ASP A 149 18.65 -7.10 10.71
C ASP A 149 17.95 -7.39 9.36
N SER A 150 18.15 -8.59 8.81
CA SER A 150 17.44 -9.07 7.63
C SER A 150 16.09 -9.68 7.98
N LEU A 151 15.08 -9.50 7.12
CA LEU A 151 13.85 -10.28 7.12
C LEU A 151 14.01 -11.47 6.18
N GLU A 152 13.84 -12.67 6.72
CA GLU A 152 14.08 -13.94 6.05
C GLU A 152 12.92 -14.90 6.28
N VAL A 153 12.25 -15.24 5.17
CA VAL A 153 11.14 -16.21 5.16
C VAL A 153 11.65 -17.58 5.62
N ASN A 154 10.88 -18.23 6.49
CA ASN A 154 11.21 -19.48 7.19
C ASN A 154 12.37 -19.36 8.20
N LYS A 155 12.79 -18.15 8.58
CA LYS A 155 13.69 -17.93 9.71
C LYS A 155 13.08 -17.04 10.78
N ASN A 156 12.77 -15.79 10.42
CA ASN A 156 12.15 -14.81 11.31
C ASN A 156 10.86 -14.22 10.75
N ILE A 157 10.45 -14.64 9.55
CA ILE A 157 9.11 -14.45 8.99
C ILE A 157 8.55 -15.82 8.62
N ASP A 158 7.38 -16.16 9.14
CA ASP A 158 6.69 -17.41 8.85
C ASP A 158 6.29 -17.48 7.38
N GLY A 159 6.62 -18.60 6.72
CA GLY A 159 6.07 -18.94 5.42
C GLY A 159 4.55 -19.20 5.50
N ILE A 160 3.88 -19.11 4.36
CA ILE A 160 2.48 -19.49 4.22
C ILE A 160 2.34 -20.42 3.03
N SER A 161 1.80 -21.62 3.26
CA SER A 161 1.53 -22.61 2.21
C SER A 161 0.55 -22.05 1.19
N GLY A 162 0.86 -22.19 -0.11
CA GLY A 162 0.03 -21.66 -1.20
C GLY A 162 0.16 -20.14 -1.43
N ALA A 163 0.96 -19.43 -0.63
CA ALA A 163 1.14 -17.98 -0.71
C ALA A 163 2.62 -17.56 -0.86
N THR A 164 3.49 -18.49 -1.26
CA THR A 164 4.96 -18.29 -1.30
C THR A 164 5.35 -16.99 -2.01
N ILE A 165 4.85 -16.75 -3.22
CA ILE A 165 5.19 -15.55 -4.00
C ILE A 165 4.86 -14.27 -3.22
N SER A 166 3.65 -14.19 -2.66
CA SER A 166 3.19 -13.01 -1.91
C SER A 166 3.96 -12.81 -0.61
N VAL A 167 4.28 -13.90 0.10
CA VAL A 167 5.10 -13.87 1.33
C VAL A 167 6.49 -13.30 1.05
N TYR A 168 7.18 -13.80 0.03
CA TYR A 168 8.51 -13.28 -0.34
C TYR A 168 8.43 -11.83 -0.84
N ALA A 169 7.41 -11.50 -1.63
CA ALA A 169 7.25 -10.16 -2.20
C ALA A 169 7.02 -9.10 -1.12
N ILE A 170 6.08 -9.30 -0.19
CA ILE A 170 5.84 -8.34 0.89
C ILE A 170 7.02 -8.27 1.86
N THR A 171 7.68 -9.39 2.14
CA THR A 171 8.84 -9.43 3.05
C THR A 171 10.00 -8.60 2.49
N SER A 172 10.32 -8.79 1.20
CA SER A 172 11.34 -8.02 0.50
C SER A 172 10.98 -6.54 0.44
N ASP A 173 9.72 -6.21 0.11
CA ASP A 173 9.31 -4.82 -0.05
C ASP A 173 9.28 -4.07 1.29
N VAL A 174 8.81 -4.69 2.38
CA VAL A 174 8.91 -4.11 3.74
C VAL A 174 10.36 -3.83 4.12
N GLN A 175 11.27 -4.78 3.83
CA GLN A 175 12.70 -4.58 4.08
C GLN A 175 13.25 -3.38 3.29
N GLU A 176 12.92 -3.31 2.01
CA GLU A 176 13.37 -2.25 1.12
C GLU A 176 12.81 -0.88 1.53
N LYS A 177 11.51 -0.76 1.80
CA LYS A 177 10.87 0.52 2.16
C LYS A 177 11.38 1.04 3.50
N THR A 178 11.64 0.16 4.45
CA THR A 178 12.26 0.53 5.72
C THR A 178 13.69 1.07 5.50
N ARG A 179 14.47 0.42 4.63
CA ARG A 179 15.82 0.87 4.26
C ARG A 179 15.80 2.21 3.53
N LEU A 180 14.86 2.41 2.60
CA LEU A 180 14.71 3.67 1.85
C LEU A 180 14.35 4.83 2.77
N LEU A 181 13.36 4.62 3.66
CA LEU A 181 12.96 5.65 4.63
C LEU A 181 14.12 6.06 5.55
N LYS A 182 15.05 5.15 5.86
CA LYS A 182 16.27 5.50 6.61
C LYS A 182 17.14 6.54 5.91
N GLY A 183 17.23 6.49 4.58
CA GLY A 183 17.97 7.47 3.79
C GLY A 183 17.30 8.83 3.64
N VAL A 184 16.06 8.98 4.13
CA VAL A 184 15.36 10.27 4.19
C VAL A 184 15.78 11.01 5.46
N HIS A 185 16.24 12.25 5.31
CA HIS A 185 16.67 13.15 6.39
C HIS A 185 15.70 14.30 6.59
#